data_AF-A0A6P6BNY1-F1
#
_entry.id   AF-A0A6P6BNY1-F1
#
_cell.length_a   1.000
_cell.length_b   1.000
_cell.length_c   1.000
_cell.angle_alpha   90.00
_cell.angle_beta   90.00
_cell.angle_gamma   90.00
#
_symmetry.space_group_name_H-M   'P 1'
#
loop_
_entity.id
_entity.type
_entity.pdbx_description
1 polymer ?
#
loop_
_entity_poly.entity_id
_entity_poly.type
_entity_poly.pdbx_seq_one_letter_code
_entity_poly.pdbx_strand_id
1 'polypeptide(L)'
;MGFFATSRKYVSRNCERELTSAYRKECRPSWPTTIQNTLLFSYCLYSIPDTAEALSWHWELLDRPKGSVHWASLYGWGVETRLCRLFSEKISGVEGTKLDDEFLDMERKIDVTNKAVAEILSKATEYLQPNPAYRAKLGMLNTVSKIRGQVTSTGYPQTEGLLGGCMLKYGKELGDGSTFGNALIEVGESMKLMAEVKDSLDINVKQTFIDPLQLLQDKDLKEIGHHLKKLEGRRLDYDYKKKRVGKIPDEEVRQAVEKFEESKELAERSMFNFLENDVEQVSQLAVFIEAALDYHRQSTEILQELQKKLQTRISAASTLPRREYKPRPLKRSPSELNGMSATSVAKSTAYSRLEAAD
;
A
#
# COMPACT_ATOMS: atom_id res chain seq x y z
N MET A 1 37.50 -24.94 -19.54
CA MET A 1 36.60 -24.00 -20.25
C MET A 1 35.97 -24.56 -21.54
N GLY A 2 36.26 -25.79 -22.00
CA GLY A 2 35.70 -26.32 -23.26
C GLY A 2 34.39 -27.14 -23.17
N PHE A 3 34.08 -27.76 -22.03
CA PHE A 3 32.91 -28.66 -21.90
C PHE A 3 31.60 -27.97 -21.49
N PHE A 4 31.66 -26.78 -20.88
CA PHE A 4 30.48 -26.05 -20.41
C PHE A 4 29.84 -25.14 -21.48
N ALA A 5 30.59 -24.74 -22.50
CA ALA A 5 30.08 -23.90 -23.59
C ALA A 5 29.21 -24.69 -24.58
N THR A 6 29.53 -25.97 -24.81
CA THR A 6 28.81 -26.84 -25.74
C THR A 6 27.49 -27.34 -25.13
N SER A 7 27.46 -27.64 -23.81
CA SER A 7 26.22 -27.97 -23.11
C SER A 7 25.26 -26.78 -22.95
N ARG A 8 25.74 -25.54 -22.82
CA ARG A 8 24.86 -24.34 -22.81
C ARG A 8 24.13 -24.12 -24.13
N LYS A 9 24.79 -24.31 -25.28
CA LYS A 9 24.17 -24.16 -26.59
C LYS A 9 23.21 -25.30 -26.94
N TYR A 10 23.47 -26.52 -26.45
CA TYR A 10 22.63 -27.68 -26.70
C TYR A 10 21.35 -27.68 -25.83
N VAL A 11 21.47 -27.28 -24.56
CA VAL A 11 20.32 -27.16 -23.64
C VAL A 11 19.43 -25.97 -24.00
N SER A 12 20.01 -24.84 -24.43
CA SER A 12 19.25 -23.67 -24.88
C SER A 12 18.43 -23.94 -26.14
N ARG A 13 19.01 -24.57 -27.19
CA ARG A 13 18.28 -24.84 -28.45
C ARG A 13 17.27 -25.97 -28.39
N ASN A 14 17.42 -26.94 -27.48
CA ASN A 14 16.43 -27.99 -27.26
C ASN A 14 15.31 -27.51 -26.33
N CYS A 15 15.62 -26.73 -25.29
CA CYS A 15 14.61 -26.18 -24.39
C CYS A 15 13.75 -25.10 -25.10
N GLU A 16 14.36 -24.26 -25.95
CA GLU A 16 13.64 -23.30 -26.80
C GLU A 16 12.76 -23.99 -27.85
N ARG A 17 13.24 -25.10 -28.47
CA ARG A 17 12.42 -25.92 -29.36
C ARG A 17 11.32 -26.67 -28.63
N GLU A 18 11.54 -27.14 -27.41
CA GLU A 18 10.53 -27.82 -26.60
C GLU A 18 9.47 -26.85 -26.07
N LEU A 19 9.85 -25.63 -25.65
CA LEU A 19 8.90 -24.59 -25.23
C LEU A 19 8.13 -24.00 -26.42
N THR A 20 8.77 -23.81 -27.58
CA THR A 20 8.09 -23.44 -28.83
C THR A 20 7.18 -24.56 -29.33
N SER A 21 7.59 -25.83 -29.17
CA SER A 21 6.78 -27.01 -29.48
C SER A 21 5.61 -27.16 -28.51
N ALA A 22 5.79 -26.90 -27.22
CA ALA A 22 4.75 -26.92 -26.20
C ALA A 22 3.73 -25.80 -26.47
N TYR A 23 4.19 -24.57 -26.75
CA TYR A 23 3.31 -23.47 -27.17
C TYR A 23 2.52 -23.80 -28.46
N ARG A 24 3.17 -24.43 -29.44
CA ARG A 24 2.54 -24.80 -30.73
C ARG A 24 1.63 -26.04 -30.62
N LYS A 25 1.83 -26.94 -29.65
CA LYS A 25 1.04 -28.16 -29.45
C LYS A 25 -0.05 -28.05 -28.37
N GLU A 26 0.07 -27.12 -27.42
CA GLU A 26 -0.78 -27.11 -26.20
C GLU A 26 -1.63 -25.86 -26.00
N CYS A 27 -1.67 -24.92 -26.95
CA CYS A 27 -2.72 -23.91 -27.01
C CYS A 27 -4.08 -24.53 -27.42
N ARG A 28 -4.68 -25.34 -26.53
CA ARG A 28 -6.11 -25.60 -26.58
C ARG A 28 -6.86 -24.37 -26.04
N PRO A 29 -7.95 -23.91 -26.67
CA PRO A 29 -8.78 -22.79 -26.21
C PRO A 29 -9.43 -23.00 -24.81
N SER A 30 -9.18 -24.13 -24.15
CA SER A 30 -9.84 -24.57 -22.92
C SER A 30 -9.06 -24.27 -21.63
N TRP A 31 -7.87 -23.65 -21.71
CA TRP A 31 -7.07 -23.35 -20.52
C TRP A 31 -7.44 -21.99 -19.91
N PRO A 32 -7.46 -21.86 -18.58
CA PRO A 32 -7.65 -20.58 -17.90
C PRO A 32 -6.56 -19.58 -18.31
N THR A 33 -6.95 -18.33 -18.59
CA THR A 33 -6.08 -17.22 -19.03
C THR A 33 -4.87 -17.02 -18.12
N THR A 34 -5.01 -17.32 -16.82
CA THR A 34 -3.93 -17.27 -15.82
C THR A 34 -2.75 -18.18 -16.16
N ILE A 35 -3.00 -19.39 -16.68
CA ILE A 35 -1.96 -20.37 -17.01
C ILE A 35 -1.26 -19.98 -18.31
N GLN A 36 -2.04 -19.49 -19.29
CA GLN A 36 -1.49 -18.95 -20.54
C GLN A 36 -0.56 -17.76 -20.27
N ASN A 37 -0.98 -16.85 -19.39
CA ASN A 37 -0.19 -15.70 -18.99
C ASN A 37 1.08 -16.12 -18.22
N THR A 38 1.00 -17.13 -17.36
CA THR A 38 2.16 -17.63 -16.59
C THR A 38 3.22 -18.28 -17.50
N LEU A 39 2.79 -19.02 -18.52
CA LEU A 39 3.68 -19.64 -19.51
C LEU A 39 4.28 -18.60 -20.45
N LEU A 40 3.49 -17.60 -20.89
CA LEU A 40 4.02 -16.46 -21.65
C LEU A 40 5.06 -15.70 -20.84
N PHE A 41 4.79 -15.43 -19.57
CA PHE A 41 5.68 -14.69 -18.66
C PHE A 41 6.99 -15.45 -18.42
N SER A 42 6.92 -16.77 -18.24
CA SER A 42 8.11 -17.63 -18.08
C SER A 42 8.95 -17.70 -19.36
N TYR A 43 8.32 -17.75 -20.53
CA TYR A 43 9.00 -17.75 -21.83
C TYR A 43 9.67 -16.40 -22.12
N CYS A 44 9.03 -15.30 -21.70
CA CYS A 44 9.54 -13.94 -21.85
C CYS A 44 10.76 -13.69 -20.95
N LEU A 45 10.73 -14.13 -19.68
CA LEU A 45 11.87 -14.04 -18.77
C LEU A 45 13.11 -14.80 -19.30
N TYR A 46 12.90 -15.92 -19.99
CA TYR A 46 13.98 -16.73 -20.56
C TYR A 46 14.57 -16.14 -21.86
N SER A 47 13.89 -15.18 -22.49
CA SER A 47 14.28 -14.59 -23.78
C SER A 47 14.99 -13.24 -23.66
N ILE A 48 15.12 -12.71 -22.44
CA ILE A 48 15.85 -11.47 -22.13
C ILE A 48 17.35 -11.80 -22.02
N PRO A 49 18.23 -11.20 -22.84
CA PRO A 49 19.65 -11.55 -22.87
C PRO A 49 20.44 -11.05 -21.65
N ASP A 50 19.89 -10.12 -20.88
CA ASP A 50 20.55 -9.55 -19.71
C ASP A 50 19.98 -10.12 -18.40
N THR A 51 20.72 -11.06 -17.81
CA THR A 51 20.29 -11.85 -16.66
C THR A 51 20.15 -11.04 -15.36
N ALA A 52 20.71 -9.82 -15.30
CA ALA A 52 20.68 -9.01 -14.08
C ALA A 52 19.31 -8.35 -13.81
N GLU A 53 18.65 -7.81 -14.84
CA GLU A 53 17.29 -7.26 -14.70
C GLU A 53 16.27 -8.37 -14.45
N ALA A 54 16.34 -9.48 -15.18
CA ALA A 54 15.40 -10.59 -14.97
C ALA A 54 15.47 -11.18 -13.54
N LEU A 55 16.66 -11.21 -12.93
CA LEU A 55 16.85 -11.69 -11.56
C LEU A 55 16.41 -10.67 -10.50
N SER A 56 16.56 -9.37 -10.75
CA SER A 56 16.02 -8.31 -9.87
C SER A 56 14.50 -8.42 -9.74
N TRP A 57 13.82 -8.62 -10.87
CA TRP A 57 12.36 -8.76 -10.90
C TRP A 57 11.88 -10.07 -10.24
N HIS A 58 12.66 -11.15 -10.39
CA HIS A 58 12.36 -12.43 -9.76
C HIS A 58 12.50 -12.38 -8.23
N TRP A 59 13.53 -11.70 -7.71
CA TRP A 59 13.73 -11.52 -6.27
C TRP A 59 12.69 -10.60 -5.62
N GLU A 60 12.30 -9.53 -6.31
CA GLU A 60 11.31 -8.57 -5.79
C GLU A 60 9.87 -9.12 -5.79
N LEU A 61 9.59 -10.12 -6.64
CA LEU A 61 8.36 -10.93 -6.65
C LEU A 61 8.29 -11.99 -5.54
N LEU A 62 9.45 -12.50 -5.08
CA LEU A 62 9.53 -13.54 -4.06
C LEU A 62 9.40 -12.99 -2.62
N ASP A 63 9.72 -11.72 -2.40
CA ASP A 63 9.78 -11.10 -1.06
C ASP A 63 8.48 -10.39 -0.63
N ARG A 64 7.40 -10.45 -1.44
CA ARG A 64 6.14 -9.75 -1.16
C ARG A 64 5.00 -10.70 -0.73
N PRO A 65 4.17 -10.30 0.26
CA PRO A 65 3.19 -11.19 0.85
C PRO A 65 2.10 -11.62 -0.15
N LYS A 66 1.87 -12.94 -0.21
CA LYS A 66 0.87 -13.60 -1.06
C LYS A 66 -0.54 -13.17 -0.66
N GLY A 67 -1.14 -12.23 -1.37
CA GLY A 67 -2.51 -11.80 -1.05
C GLY A 67 -3.23 -10.84 -1.99
N SER A 68 -2.58 -10.27 -3.01
CA SER A 68 -3.22 -9.21 -3.81
C SER A 68 -3.19 -9.52 -5.30
N VAL A 69 -4.29 -10.13 -5.79
CA VAL A 69 -4.60 -10.39 -7.21
C VAL A 69 -4.67 -9.13 -8.08
N HIS A 70 -4.66 -7.93 -7.48
CA HIS A 70 -4.72 -6.65 -8.19
C HIS A 70 -3.40 -6.26 -8.89
N TRP A 71 -2.24 -6.72 -8.39
CA TRP A 71 -0.93 -6.29 -8.87
C TRP A 71 -0.52 -6.87 -10.23
N ALA A 72 -1.02 -8.07 -10.57
CA ALA A 72 -0.77 -8.69 -11.86
C ALA A 72 -1.33 -7.88 -13.04
N SER A 73 -2.35 -7.04 -12.79
CA SER A 73 -2.92 -6.15 -13.80
C SER A 73 -2.15 -4.83 -13.94
N LEU A 74 -1.39 -4.39 -12.93
CA LEU A 74 -0.71 -3.08 -12.94
C LEU A 74 0.69 -3.16 -13.56
N TYR A 75 1.46 -4.20 -13.22
CA TYR A 75 2.76 -4.46 -13.87
C TYR A 75 2.61 -5.07 -15.27
N GLY A 76 1.41 -5.57 -15.61
CA GLY A 76 1.10 -6.14 -16.92
C GLY A 76 1.11 -5.12 -18.06
N TRP A 77 0.69 -3.87 -17.85
CA TRP A 77 0.44 -2.92 -18.96
C TRP A 77 1.70 -2.31 -19.57
N GLY A 78 2.60 -1.77 -18.74
CA GLY A 78 3.86 -1.20 -19.21
C GLY A 78 4.84 -2.27 -19.75
N VAL A 79 4.80 -3.46 -19.15
CA VAL A 79 5.63 -4.60 -19.58
C VAL A 79 5.04 -5.27 -20.81
N GLU A 80 3.72 -5.52 -20.91
CA GLU A 80 3.12 -6.08 -22.15
C GLU A 80 3.45 -5.20 -23.35
N THR A 81 3.28 -3.89 -23.27
CA THR A 81 3.37 -3.01 -24.44
C THR A 81 4.81 -2.90 -24.95
N ARG A 82 5.77 -2.70 -24.05
CA ARG A 82 7.20 -2.62 -24.39
C ARG A 82 7.77 -3.96 -24.83
N LEU A 83 7.32 -5.05 -24.21
CA LEU A 83 7.76 -6.40 -24.54
C LEU A 83 7.12 -6.91 -25.83
N CYS A 84 5.87 -6.54 -26.15
CA CYS A 84 5.26 -6.77 -27.48
C CYS A 84 6.02 -6.03 -28.58
N ARG A 85 6.42 -4.77 -28.33
CA ARG A 85 7.21 -3.97 -29.28
C ARG A 85 8.57 -4.64 -29.57
N LEU A 86 9.31 -4.99 -28.52
CA LEU A 86 10.62 -5.68 -28.64
C LEU A 86 10.50 -7.08 -29.28
N PHE A 87 9.47 -7.86 -28.93
CA PHE A 87 9.28 -9.22 -29.46
C PHE A 87 8.90 -9.18 -30.95
N SER A 88 8.09 -8.21 -31.37
CA SER A 88 7.75 -8.00 -32.79
C SER A 88 8.96 -7.52 -33.62
N GLU A 89 9.76 -6.60 -33.09
CA GLU A 89 10.99 -6.12 -33.76
C GLU A 89 12.00 -7.25 -33.97
N LYS A 90 12.17 -8.12 -32.96
CA LYS A 90 13.11 -9.26 -33.00
C LYS A 90 12.65 -10.40 -33.92
N ILE A 91 11.34 -10.64 -34.02
CA ILE A 91 10.78 -11.68 -34.90
C ILE A 91 10.72 -11.22 -36.36
N SER A 92 10.52 -9.92 -36.60
CA SER A 92 10.17 -9.41 -37.93
C SER A 92 11.32 -8.76 -38.71
N GLY A 93 12.49 -8.56 -38.08
CA GLY A 93 13.78 -8.31 -38.74
C GLY A 93 13.90 -7.00 -39.54
N VAL A 94 13.01 -6.03 -39.31
CA VAL A 94 12.99 -4.72 -40.02
C VAL A 94 12.74 -3.62 -38.99
N GLU A 95 13.38 -2.44 -39.15
CA GLU A 95 13.05 -1.23 -38.37
C GLU A 95 11.53 -0.97 -38.49
N GLY A 96 10.82 -1.04 -37.37
CA GLY A 96 9.38 -0.76 -37.33
C GLY A 96 9.07 0.67 -37.73
N THR A 97 7.82 0.94 -38.12
CA THR A 97 7.34 2.31 -38.33
C THR A 97 7.64 3.14 -37.08
N LYS A 98 8.55 4.13 -37.21
CA LYS A 98 8.99 4.99 -36.10
C LYS A 98 7.90 6.00 -35.79
N LEU A 99 7.46 6.00 -34.53
CA LEU A 99 6.69 7.10 -33.97
C LEU A 99 7.65 8.29 -33.75
N ASP A 100 7.13 9.50 -33.85
CA ASP A 100 7.91 10.70 -33.57
C ASP A 100 8.28 10.82 -32.09
N ASP A 101 9.32 11.61 -31.79
CA ASP A 101 9.87 11.73 -30.44
C ASP A 101 8.88 12.36 -29.46
N GLU A 102 7.97 13.22 -29.94
CA GLU A 102 6.95 13.88 -29.12
C GLU A 102 5.89 12.88 -28.64
N PHE A 103 5.41 12.02 -29.54
CA PHE A 103 4.53 10.91 -29.19
C PHE A 103 5.17 9.97 -28.17
N LEU A 104 6.45 9.61 -28.38
CA LEU A 104 7.18 8.73 -27.47
C LEU A 104 7.40 9.36 -26.09
N ASP A 105 7.62 10.67 -26.00
CA ASP A 105 7.70 11.36 -24.71
C ASP A 105 6.35 11.40 -23.99
N MET A 106 5.24 11.63 -24.71
CA MET A 106 3.90 11.54 -24.13
C MET A 106 3.59 10.12 -23.63
N GLU A 107 3.88 9.09 -24.43
CA GLU A 107 3.72 7.67 -24.04
C GLU A 107 4.51 7.38 -22.75
N ARG A 108 5.75 7.86 -22.67
CA ARG A 108 6.61 7.73 -21.48
C ARG A 108 6.03 8.46 -20.28
N LYS A 109 5.54 9.69 -20.44
CA LYS A 109 4.93 10.46 -19.34
C LYS A 109 3.69 9.76 -18.78
N ILE A 110 2.81 9.25 -19.64
CA ILE A 110 1.62 8.49 -19.22
C ILE A 110 2.00 7.21 -18.45
N ASP A 111 2.99 6.45 -18.92
CA ASP A 111 3.47 5.25 -18.22
C ASP A 111 4.01 5.58 -16.82
N VAL A 112 4.80 6.66 -16.71
CA VAL A 112 5.31 7.13 -15.42
C VAL A 112 4.18 7.58 -14.51
N THR A 113 3.21 8.34 -15.03
CA THR A 113 2.05 8.80 -14.24
C THR A 113 1.24 7.63 -13.72
N ASN A 114 0.97 6.61 -14.54
CA ASN A 114 0.21 5.43 -14.10
C ASN A 114 0.93 4.67 -12.97
N LYS A 115 2.25 4.49 -13.09
CA LYS A 115 3.08 3.87 -12.04
C LYS A 115 3.08 4.71 -10.76
N ALA A 116 3.25 6.03 -10.89
CA ALA A 116 3.24 6.94 -9.75
C ALA A 116 1.90 6.91 -9.02
N VAL A 117 0.77 7.00 -9.74
CA VAL A 117 -0.57 6.95 -9.14
C VAL A 117 -0.80 5.63 -8.40
N ALA A 118 -0.42 4.49 -9.00
CA ALA A 118 -0.57 3.18 -8.36
C ALA A 118 0.24 3.07 -7.05
N GLU A 119 1.51 3.48 -7.08
CA GLU A 119 2.38 3.44 -5.90
C GLU A 119 1.92 4.43 -4.82
N ILE A 120 1.53 5.66 -5.21
CA ILE A 120 1.01 6.68 -4.28
C ILE A 120 -0.26 6.17 -3.59
N LEU A 121 -1.20 5.56 -4.31
CA LEU A 121 -2.40 4.95 -3.73
C LEU A 121 -2.05 3.87 -2.69
N SER A 122 -1.10 2.99 -3.01
CA SER A 122 -0.64 1.96 -2.06
C SER A 122 -0.02 2.61 -0.82
N LYS A 123 0.89 3.57 -1.00
CA LYS A 123 1.60 4.23 0.11
C LYS A 123 0.69 5.11 0.95
N ALA A 124 -0.30 5.77 0.36
CA ALA A 124 -1.29 6.54 1.10
C ALA A 124 -2.17 5.64 1.99
N THR A 125 -2.62 4.49 1.48
CA THR A 125 -3.41 3.54 2.29
C THR A 125 -2.59 2.84 3.38
N GLU A 126 -1.31 2.54 3.11
CA GLU A 126 -0.35 2.04 4.11
C GLU A 126 -0.05 3.08 5.19
N TYR A 127 0.09 4.35 4.81
CA TYR A 127 0.29 5.48 5.72
C TYR A 127 -0.90 5.65 6.68
N LEU A 128 -2.12 5.66 6.16
CA LEU A 128 -3.32 5.79 6.98
C LEU A 128 -3.53 4.57 7.89
N GLN A 129 -3.32 3.36 7.34
CA GLN A 129 -3.54 2.10 8.04
C GLN A 129 -2.36 1.12 7.82
N PRO A 130 -1.36 1.18 8.72
CA PRO A 130 -0.26 0.22 8.72
C PRO A 130 -0.73 -1.22 8.96
N ASN A 131 -1.82 -1.41 9.72
CA ASN A 131 -2.44 -2.71 9.95
C ASN A 131 -3.17 -3.20 8.67
N PRO A 132 -2.77 -4.34 8.07
CA PRO A 132 -3.40 -4.87 6.86
C PRO A 132 -4.90 -5.16 7.02
N ALA A 133 -5.34 -5.58 8.21
CA ALA A 133 -6.75 -5.90 8.46
C ALA A 133 -7.66 -4.68 8.39
N TYR A 134 -7.18 -3.53 8.87
CA TYR A 134 -7.93 -2.27 8.84
C TYR A 134 -7.81 -1.57 7.49
N ARG A 135 -6.69 -1.72 6.79
CA ARG A 135 -6.51 -1.23 5.42
C ARG A 135 -7.56 -1.79 4.47
N ALA A 136 -7.88 -3.09 4.58
CA ALA A 136 -8.95 -3.69 3.77
C ALA A 136 -10.33 -3.03 4.04
N LYS A 137 -10.60 -2.63 5.28
CA LYS A 137 -11.85 -1.94 5.66
C LYS A 137 -11.88 -0.48 5.22
N LEU A 138 -10.73 0.22 5.24
CA LEU A 138 -10.60 1.60 4.75
C LEU A 138 -11.08 1.73 3.30
N GLY A 139 -10.70 0.78 2.43
CA GLY A 139 -11.17 0.75 1.03
C GLY A 139 -12.69 0.59 0.87
N MET A 140 -13.40 0.11 1.91
CA MET A 140 -14.85 -0.11 1.90
C MET A 140 -15.67 1.06 2.47
N LEU A 141 -15.03 2.15 2.93
CA LEU A 141 -15.72 3.29 3.56
C LEU A 141 -16.75 3.99 2.66
N ASN A 142 -16.67 3.82 1.34
CA ASN A 142 -17.62 4.37 0.36
C ASN A 142 -19.07 3.88 0.51
N THR A 143 -19.28 2.65 1.02
CA THR A 143 -20.62 2.04 1.06
C THR A 143 -21.49 2.59 2.20
N VAL A 144 -20.89 3.17 3.24
CA VAL A 144 -21.60 3.55 4.47
C VAL A 144 -22.00 5.03 4.48
N SER A 145 -21.25 5.90 3.79
CA SER A 145 -21.52 7.35 3.74
C SER A 145 -22.83 7.73 3.05
N LYS A 146 -23.32 6.90 2.11
CA LYS A 146 -24.58 7.16 1.38
C LYS A 146 -25.84 6.73 2.14
N ILE A 147 -25.71 5.91 3.19
CA ILE A 147 -26.86 5.25 3.82
C ILE A 147 -27.28 5.91 5.15
N ARG A 148 -26.41 6.70 5.80
CA ARG A 148 -26.68 7.15 7.19
C ARG A 148 -26.49 8.63 7.54
N GLY A 149 -26.05 9.49 6.63
CA GLY A 149 -25.63 10.84 7.01
C GLY A 149 -24.30 10.81 7.79
N GLN A 150 -23.50 11.88 7.65
CA GLN A 150 -22.15 12.09 8.21
C GLN A 150 -21.62 10.93 9.08
N VAL A 151 -20.94 9.98 8.44
CA VAL A 151 -20.28 8.88 9.14
C VAL A 151 -18.96 9.42 9.66
N THR A 152 -18.88 9.70 10.96
CA THR A 152 -17.65 10.11 11.65
C THR A 152 -16.79 8.93 12.13
N SER A 153 -17.18 7.69 11.82
CA SER A 153 -16.49 6.50 12.32
C SER A 153 -16.09 5.53 11.21
N THR A 154 -14.85 5.06 11.27
CA THR A 154 -14.21 4.21 10.26
C THR A 154 -14.62 2.73 10.31
N GLY A 155 -15.36 2.29 11.33
CA GLY A 155 -15.78 0.89 11.49
C GLY A 155 -14.65 -0.08 11.90
N TYR A 156 -13.50 0.46 12.30
CA TYR A 156 -12.41 -0.26 12.98
C TYR A 156 -11.82 0.62 14.08
N PRO A 157 -11.23 0.05 15.14
CA PRO A 157 -10.69 0.84 16.23
C PRO A 157 -9.35 1.47 15.84
N GLN A 158 -9.18 2.76 16.13
CA GLN A 158 -7.87 3.42 16.07
C GLN A 158 -7.04 3.08 17.32
N THR A 159 -5.72 3.10 17.17
CA THR A 159 -4.76 2.75 18.23
C THR A 159 -4.86 3.65 19.47
N GLU A 160 -5.07 4.94 19.25
CA GLU A 160 -5.27 5.98 20.25
C GLU A 160 -6.54 5.66 21.06
N GLY A 161 -7.59 5.20 20.37
CA GLY A 161 -8.85 4.81 21.00
C GLY A 161 -8.73 3.56 21.86
N LEU A 162 -7.89 2.59 21.46
CA LEU A 162 -7.57 1.39 22.26
C LEU A 162 -6.78 1.77 23.52
N LEU A 163 -5.76 2.61 23.37
CA LEU A 163 -4.96 3.13 24.49
C LEU A 163 -5.84 3.88 25.49
N GLY A 164 -6.68 4.80 25.00
CA GLY A 164 -7.60 5.56 25.84
C GLY A 164 -8.60 4.67 26.57
N GLY A 165 -9.10 3.61 25.92
CA GLY A 165 -9.97 2.62 26.56
C GLY A 165 -9.30 1.91 27.75
N CYS A 166 -8.02 1.54 27.62
CA CYS A 166 -7.24 0.93 28.68
C CYS A 166 -7.05 1.88 29.88
N MET A 167 -6.66 3.13 29.60
CA MET A 167 -6.44 4.15 30.63
C MET A 167 -7.72 4.47 31.40
N LEU A 168 -8.86 4.60 30.70
CA LEU A 168 -10.17 4.82 31.32
C LEU A 168 -10.57 3.67 32.23
N LYS A 169 -10.35 2.42 31.79
CA LYS A 169 -10.69 1.23 32.58
C LYS A 169 -9.92 1.21 33.90
N TYR A 170 -8.59 1.25 33.83
CA TYR A 170 -7.76 1.14 35.03
C TYR A 170 -7.74 2.42 35.87
N GLY A 171 -7.98 3.58 35.27
CA GLY A 171 -8.17 4.83 36.00
C GLY A 171 -9.37 4.76 36.96
N LYS A 172 -10.48 4.17 36.51
CA LYS A 172 -11.66 3.92 37.35
C LYS A 172 -11.42 2.84 38.41
N GLU A 173 -10.72 1.76 38.06
CA GLU A 173 -10.39 0.68 39.02
C GLU A 173 -9.49 1.16 40.18
N LEU A 174 -8.62 2.15 39.94
CA LEU A 174 -7.81 2.77 40.99
C LEU A 174 -8.63 3.62 41.99
N GLY A 175 -9.85 3.99 41.62
CA GLY A 175 -10.78 4.77 42.42
C GLY A 175 -10.48 6.26 42.48
N ASP A 176 -11.53 7.05 42.80
CA ASP A 176 -11.52 8.52 42.76
C ASP A 176 -10.51 9.16 43.73
N GLY A 177 -10.07 8.40 44.75
CA GLY A 177 -9.04 8.84 45.70
C GLY A 177 -7.61 8.78 45.16
N SER A 178 -7.39 8.17 43.99
CA SER A 178 -6.07 8.05 43.37
C SER A 178 -5.80 9.22 42.44
N THR A 179 -4.79 10.05 42.74
CA THR A 179 -4.32 11.09 41.82
C THR A 179 -3.92 10.52 40.46
N PHE A 180 -3.29 9.34 40.46
CA PHE A 180 -2.91 8.64 39.24
C PHE A 180 -4.14 8.11 38.49
N GLY A 181 -5.12 7.56 39.20
CA GLY A 181 -6.39 7.11 38.59
C GLY A 181 -7.12 8.24 37.88
N ASN A 182 -7.24 9.39 38.54
CA ASN A 182 -7.85 10.59 37.95
C ASN A 182 -7.04 11.13 36.75
N ALA A 183 -5.71 11.09 36.80
CA ALA A 183 -4.86 11.47 35.65
C ALA A 183 -5.05 10.51 34.46
N LEU A 184 -5.13 9.20 34.72
CA LEU A 184 -5.40 8.20 33.67
C LEU A 184 -6.75 8.43 32.99
N ILE A 185 -7.76 8.86 33.74
CA ILE A 185 -9.07 9.19 33.16
C ILE A 185 -8.94 10.37 32.18
N GLU A 186 -8.32 11.47 32.59
CA GLU A 186 -8.14 12.65 31.72
C GLU A 186 -7.32 12.36 30.45
N VAL A 187 -6.23 11.60 30.58
CA VAL A 187 -5.43 11.15 29.43
C VAL A 187 -6.28 10.23 28.55
N GLY A 188 -7.02 9.31 29.15
CA GLY A 188 -7.87 8.36 28.45
C GLY A 188 -8.96 9.03 27.61
N GLU A 189 -9.62 10.06 28.15
CA GLU A 189 -10.60 10.89 27.42
C GLU A 189 -9.95 11.64 26.25
N SER A 190 -8.78 12.25 26.48
CA SER A 190 -8.05 12.95 25.42
C SER A 190 -7.59 12.00 24.30
N MET A 191 -7.20 10.77 24.65
CA MET A 191 -6.86 9.74 23.66
C MET A 191 -8.07 9.26 22.85
N LYS A 192 -9.29 9.34 23.39
CA LYS A 192 -10.52 9.10 22.60
C LYS A 192 -10.74 10.20 21.57
N LEU A 193 -10.53 11.47 21.95
CA LEU A 193 -10.62 12.59 21.00
C LEU A 193 -9.54 12.48 19.90
N MET A 194 -8.31 12.09 20.24
CA MET A 194 -7.27 11.80 19.25
C MET A 194 -7.69 10.72 18.25
N ALA A 195 -8.42 9.69 18.70
CA ALA A 195 -8.95 8.65 17.83
C ALA A 195 -10.02 9.18 16.85
N GLU A 196 -10.88 10.10 17.29
CA GLU A 196 -11.89 10.74 16.44
C GLU A 196 -11.26 11.65 15.36
N VAL A 197 -10.20 12.37 15.74
CA VAL A 197 -9.39 13.17 14.81
C VAL A 197 -8.67 12.26 13.79
N LYS A 198 -8.19 11.10 14.23
CA LYS A 198 -7.60 10.08 13.34
C LYS A 198 -8.62 9.43 12.40
N ASP A 199 -9.84 9.16 12.88
CA ASP A 199 -10.94 8.69 12.03
C ASP A 199 -11.28 9.72 10.95
N SER A 200 -11.29 11.01 11.31
CA SER A 200 -11.54 12.11 10.38
C SER A 200 -10.46 12.21 9.31
N LEU A 201 -9.18 12.04 9.66
CA LEU A 201 -8.09 11.97 8.68
C LEU A 201 -8.31 10.83 7.68
N ASP A 202 -8.59 9.62 8.18
CA ASP A 202 -8.80 8.44 7.33
C ASP A 202 -9.94 8.66 6.34
N ILE A 203 -11.06 9.20 6.82
CA ILE A 203 -12.25 9.47 5.99
C ILE A 203 -11.95 10.55 4.95
N ASN A 204 -11.36 11.67 5.38
CA ASN A 204 -11.07 12.81 4.51
C ASN A 204 -10.09 12.42 3.41
N VAL A 205 -8.91 11.89 3.76
CA VAL A 205 -7.91 11.47 2.76
C VAL A 205 -8.46 10.41 1.82
N LYS A 206 -9.28 9.48 2.33
CA LYS A 206 -9.93 8.50 1.47
C LYS A 206 -10.83 9.20 0.44
N GLN A 207 -11.74 10.07 0.87
CA GLN A 207 -12.75 10.68 -0.01
C GLN A 207 -12.18 11.73 -0.97
N THR A 208 -11.17 12.50 -0.53
CA THR A 208 -10.70 13.68 -1.26
C THR A 208 -9.38 13.47 -1.98
N PHE A 209 -8.67 12.36 -1.71
CA PHE A 209 -7.40 12.03 -2.36
C PHE A 209 -7.38 10.62 -2.98
N ILE A 210 -7.70 9.59 -2.19
CA ILE A 210 -7.63 8.19 -2.67
C ILE A 210 -8.70 7.91 -3.73
N ASP A 211 -9.97 8.23 -3.46
CA ASP A 211 -11.08 7.97 -4.40
C ASP A 211 -10.88 8.71 -5.74
N PRO A 212 -10.50 10.01 -5.78
CA PRO A 212 -10.18 10.70 -7.03
C PRO A 212 -9.00 10.10 -7.81
N LEU A 213 -7.93 9.70 -7.13
CA LEU A 213 -6.78 9.07 -7.81
C LEU A 213 -7.11 7.66 -8.34
N GLN A 214 -7.97 6.91 -7.65
CA GLN A 214 -8.51 5.66 -8.16
C GLN A 214 -9.36 5.89 -9.41
N LEU A 215 -10.19 6.93 -9.42
CA LEU A 215 -11.00 7.31 -10.58
C LEU A 215 -10.12 7.63 -11.79
N LEU A 216 -9.05 8.41 -11.59
CA LEU A 216 -8.06 8.76 -12.62
C LEU A 216 -7.41 7.50 -13.22
N GLN A 217 -7.08 6.52 -12.37
CA GLN A 217 -6.50 5.24 -12.79
C GLN A 217 -7.50 4.37 -13.56
N ASP A 218 -8.72 4.22 -13.05
CA ASP A 218 -9.72 3.30 -13.58
C ASP A 218 -10.45 3.83 -14.83
N LYS A 219 -10.38 5.14 -15.08
CA LYS A 219 -10.99 5.79 -16.25
C LYS A 219 -9.95 6.32 -17.22
N ASP A 220 -9.33 7.46 -16.92
CA ASP A 220 -8.56 8.23 -17.90
C ASP A 220 -7.31 7.48 -18.33
N LEU A 221 -6.51 7.01 -17.37
CA LEU A 221 -5.28 6.25 -17.66
C LEU A 221 -5.59 4.91 -18.35
N LYS A 222 -6.69 4.27 -17.96
CA LYS A 222 -7.14 3.01 -18.57
C LYS A 222 -7.61 3.20 -20.01
N GLU A 223 -8.36 4.26 -20.30
CA GLU A 223 -8.80 4.61 -21.64
C GLU A 223 -7.63 4.96 -22.56
N ILE A 224 -6.68 5.78 -22.09
CA ILE A 224 -5.45 6.09 -22.83
C ILE A 224 -4.67 4.81 -23.13
N GLY A 225 -4.50 3.93 -22.15
CA GLY A 225 -3.82 2.66 -22.38
C GLY A 225 -4.59 1.73 -23.36
N HIS A 226 -5.92 1.79 -23.41
CA HIS A 226 -6.70 1.10 -24.45
C HIS A 226 -6.42 1.64 -25.85
N HIS A 227 -6.30 2.97 -26.02
CA HIS A 227 -5.92 3.57 -27.30
C HIS A 227 -4.50 3.16 -27.72
N LEU A 228 -3.54 3.18 -26.79
CA LEU A 228 -2.15 2.76 -27.06
C LEU A 228 -2.07 1.27 -27.45
N LYS A 229 -2.79 0.39 -26.75
CA LYS A 229 -2.84 -1.05 -27.10
C LYS A 229 -3.46 -1.28 -28.48
N LYS A 230 -4.50 -0.51 -28.83
CA LYS A 230 -5.13 -0.56 -30.15
C LYS A 230 -4.19 -0.05 -31.24
N LEU A 231 -3.49 1.06 -31.00
CA LEU A 231 -2.50 1.64 -31.91
C LEU A 231 -1.38 0.65 -32.21
N GLU A 232 -0.80 0.01 -31.20
CA GLU A 232 0.27 -0.97 -31.40
C GLU A 232 -0.23 -2.15 -32.25
N GLY A 233 -1.45 -2.63 -32.02
CA GLY A 233 -2.08 -3.64 -32.87
C GLY A 233 -2.24 -3.22 -34.35
N ARG A 234 -2.62 -1.96 -34.61
CA ARG A 234 -2.72 -1.40 -35.97
C ARG A 234 -1.35 -1.20 -36.62
N ARG A 235 -0.35 -0.76 -35.86
CA ARG A 235 1.04 -0.60 -36.31
C ARG A 235 1.59 -1.93 -36.80
N LEU A 236 1.35 -3.01 -36.05
CA LEU A 236 1.75 -4.37 -36.42
C LEU A 236 1.05 -4.88 -37.71
N ASP A 237 -0.26 -4.63 -37.87
CA ASP A 237 -1.01 -4.99 -39.08
C ASP A 237 -0.50 -4.20 -40.31
N TYR A 238 -0.26 -2.90 -40.14
CA TYR A 238 0.33 -2.05 -41.17
C TYR A 238 1.73 -2.54 -41.58
N ASP A 239 2.63 -2.75 -40.62
CA ASP A 239 3.98 -3.24 -40.88
C ASP A 239 3.96 -4.60 -41.60
N TYR A 240 3.03 -5.49 -41.23
CA TYR A 240 2.85 -6.79 -41.90
C TYR A 240 2.38 -6.64 -43.36
N LYS A 241 1.37 -5.81 -43.63
CA LYS A 241 0.82 -5.59 -44.98
C LYS A 241 1.78 -4.80 -45.87
N LYS A 242 2.50 -3.83 -45.32
CA LYS A 242 3.55 -3.06 -46.01
C LYS A 242 4.65 -3.98 -46.57
N LYS A 243 5.02 -5.04 -45.85
CA LYS A 243 5.99 -6.06 -46.32
C LYS A 243 5.48 -6.90 -47.50
N ARG A 244 4.18 -6.83 -47.82
CA ARG A 244 3.51 -7.63 -48.86
C ARG A 244 2.97 -6.79 -50.01
N VAL A 245 3.32 -5.51 -50.10
CA VAL A 245 3.00 -4.66 -51.26
C VAL A 245 3.38 -5.37 -52.56
N GLY A 246 2.47 -5.39 -53.55
CA GLY A 246 2.60 -6.16 -54.79
C GLY A 246 2.18 -7.64 -54.71
N LYS A 247 1.89 -8.17 -53.51
CA LYS A 247 1.34 -9.52 -53.28
C LYS A 247 -0.06 -9.52 -52.67
N ILE A 248 -0.54 -8.37 -52.23
CA ILE A 248 -1.89 -8.14 -51.70
C ILE A 248 -2.48 -6.92 -52.40
N PRO A 249 -3.82 -6.78 -52.47
CA PRO A 249 -4.46 -5.62 -53.07
C PRO A 249 -4.01 -4.32 -52.41
N ASP A 250 -3.73 -3.29 -53.22
CA ASP A 250 -3.27 -1.98 -52.71
C ASP A 250 -4.29 -1.35 -51.76
N GLU A 251 -5.58 -1.60 -51.96
CA GLU A 251 -6.65 -1.15 -51.08
C GLU A 251 -6.54 -1.72 -49.66
N GLU A 252 -6.04 -2.96 -49.49
CA GLU A 252 -5.84 -3.53 -48.15
C GLU A 252 -4.68 -2.86 -47.40
N VAL A 253 -3.65 -2.45 -48.12
CA VAL A 253 -2.52 -1.68 -47.57
C VAL A 253 -2.97 -0.27 -47.21
N ARG A 254 -3.75 0.37 -48.10
CA ARG A 254 -4.32 1.70 -47.90
C ARG A 254 -5.19 1.76 -46.65
N GLN A 255 -6.10 0.80 -46.48
CA GLN A 255 -6.93 0.69 -45.29
C GLN A 255 -6.15 0.43 -43.99
N ALA A 256 -5.00 -0.26 -44.07
CA ALA A 256 -4.16 -0.50 -42.90
C ALA A 256 -3.44 0.79 -42.47
N VAL A 257 -3.01 1.63 -43.43
CA VAL A 257 -2.46 2.96 -43.17
C VAL A 257 -3.51 3.85 -42.51
N GLU A 258 -4.70 3.98 -43.11
CA GLU A 258 -5.78 4.84 -42.58
C GLU A 258 -6.13 4.45 -41.13
N LYS A 259 -6.30 3.16 -40.85
CA LYS A 259 -6.61 2.68 -39.49
C LYS A 259 -5.48 2.91 -38.49
N PHE A 260 -4.22 2.88 -38.94
CA PHE A 260 -3.07 3.19 -38.11
C PHE A 260 -3.03 4.68 -37.79
N GLU A 261 -3.18 5.55 -38.79
CA GLU A 261 -3.20 7.01 -38.63
C GLU A 261 -4.34 7.47 -37.72
N GLU A 262 -5.56 6.98 -37.94
CA GLU A 262 -6.72 7.26 -37.08
C GLU A 262 -6.49 6.84 -35.62
N SER A 263 -5.87 5.66 -35.42
CA SER A 263 -5.59 5.17 -34.06
C SER A 263 -4.45 5.95 -33.41
N LYS A 264 -3.49 6.46 -34.21
CA LYS A 264 -2.39 7.29 -33.73
C LYS A 264 -2.92 8.62 -33.26
N GLU A 265 -3.68 9.32 -34.11
CA GLU A 265 -4.27 10.62 -33.79
C GLU A 265 -5.15 10.56 -32.54
N LEU A 266 -5.95 9.49 -32.41
CA LEU A 266 -6.79 9.28 -31.23
C LEU A 266 -5.95 9.10 -29.95
N ALA A 267 -4.92 8.25 -29.99
CA ALA A 267 -4.05 8.03 -28.83
C ALA A 267 -3.28 9.30 -28.47
N GLU A 268 -2.72 9.98 -29.47
CA GLU A 268 -1.95 11.21 -29.33
C GLU A 268 -2.78 12.32 -28.68
N ARG A 269 -4.00 12.56 -29.20
CA ARG A 269 -4.91 13.56 -28.64
C ARG A 269 -5.36 13.24 -27.22
N SER A 270 -5.64 11.96 -26.91
CA SER A 270 -6.00 11.56 -25.55
C SER A 270 -4.85 11.75 -24.56
N MET A 271 -3.61 11.41 -24.96
CA MET A 271 -2.43 11.67 -24.12
C MET A 271 -2.19 13.17 -23.93
N PHE A 272 -2.29 13.96 -24.99
CA PHE A 272 -2.11 15.40 -24.94
C PHE A 272 -3.12 16.06 -23.99
N ASN A 273 -4.40 15.77 -24.15
CA ASN A 273 -5.46 16.32 -23.30
C ASN A 273 -5.26 15.96 -21.82
N PHE A 274 -4.78 14.76 -21.53
CA PHE A 274 -4.49 14.36 -20.16
C PHE A 274 -3.31 15.14 -19.56
N LEU A 275 -2.23 15.28 -20.33
CA LEU A 275 -1.01 15.94 -19.88
C LEU A 275 -1.15 17.46 -19.74
N GLU A 276 -2.00 18.10 -20.56
CA GLU A 276 -2.31 19.53 -20.44
C GLU A 276 -3.14 19.87 -19.20
N ASN A 277 -3.78 18.89 -18.57
CA ASN A 277 -4.60 19.08 -17.37
C ASN A 277 -3.90 18.60 -16.08
N ASP A 278 -2.56 18.61 -16.05
CA ASP A 278 -1.75 18.12 -14.92
C ASP A 278 -1.94 18.91 -13.60
N VAL A 279 -2.50 20.12 -13.70
CA VAL A 279 -2.86 20.98 -12.57
C VAL A 279 -3.88 20.32 -11.64
N GLU A 280 -4.78 19.48 -12.16
CA GLU A 280 -5.76 18.77 -11.33
C GLU A 280 -5.08 17.80 -10.36
N GLN A 281 -4.02 17.11 -10.80
CA GLN A 281 -3.25 16.19 -9.96
C GLN A 281 -2.45 16.95 -8.89
N VAL A 282 -1.93 18.14 -9.21
CA VAL A 282 -1.30 19.02 -8.21
C VAL A 282 -2.33 19.47 -7.16
N SER A 283 -3.54 19.82 -7.59
CA SER A 283 -4.64 20.17 -6.68
C SER A 283 -5.01 19.01 -5.75
N GLN A 284 -5.02 17.77 -6.25
CA GLN A 284 -5.28 16.58 -5.43
C GLN A 284 -4.20 16.37 -4.35
N LEU A 285 -2.92 16.61 -4.68
CA LEU A 285 -1.84 16.57 -3.70
C LEU A 285 -2.00 17.66 -2.62
N ALA A 286 -2.40 18.87 -3.01
CA ALA A 286 -2.63 19.95 -2.05
C ALA A 286 -3.72 19.57 -1.04
N VAL A 287 -4.82 18.97 -1.50
CA VAL A 287 -5.93 18.50 -0.65
C VAL A 287 -5.48 17.39 0.33
N PHE A 288 -4.59 16.49 -0.10
CA PHE A 288 -4.00 15.50 0.79
C PHE A 288 -3.20 16.15 1.93
N ILE A 289 -2.35 17.13 1.60
CA ILE A 289 -1.54 17.84 2.59
C ILE A 289 -2.41 18.67 3.53
N GLU A 290 -3.47 19.31 3.03
CA GLU A 290 -4.43 20.05 3.85
C GLU A 290 -5.11 19.15 4.88
N ALA A 291 -5.55 17.95 4.50
CA ALA A 291 -6.13 16.98 5.43
C ALA A 291 -5.12 16.54 6.51
N ALA A 292 -3.86 16.31 6.13
CA ALA A 292 -2.80 15.96 7.09
C ALA A 292 -2.48 17.13 8.05
N LEU A 293 -2.46 18.37 7.54
CA LEU A 293 -2.23 19.56 8.36
C LEU A 293 -3.35 19.76 9.38
N ASP A 294 -4.61 19.62 8.96
CA ASP A 294 -5.77 19.73 9.84
C ASP A 294 -5.72 18.69 10.98
N TYR A 295 -5.44 17.42 10.63
CA TYR A 295 -5.23 16.35 11.61
C TYR A 295 -4.18 16.70 12.66
N HIS A 296 -3.00 17.19 12.23
CA HIS A 296 -1.92 17.51 13.15
C HIS A 296 -2.19 18.76 13.99
N ARG A 297 -2.92 19.75 13.46
CA ARG A 297 -3.34 20.94 14.23
C ARG A 297 -4.30 20.56 15.35
N GLN A 298 -5.38 19.85 15.03
CA GLN A 298 -6.36 19.40 16.03
C GLN A 298 -5.71 18.47 17.08
N SER A 299 -4.82 17.57 16.63
CA SER A 299 -4.04 16.72 17.54
C SER A 299 -3.19 17.54 18.52
N THR A 300 -2.55 18.59 18.02
CA THR A 300 -1.73 19.49 18.84
C THR A 300 -2.58 20.24 19.87
N GLU A 301 -3.76 20.73 19.48
CA GLU A 301 -4.68 21.42 20.39
C GLU A 301 -5.12 20.52 21.55
N ILE A 302 -5.53 19.29 21.25
CA ILE A 302 -5.92 18.29 22.27
C ILE A 302 -4.76 18.01 23.23
N LEU A 303 -3.56 17.76 22.68
CA LEU A 303 -2.39 17.42 23.51
C LEU A 303 -1.90 18.60 24.36
N GLN A 304 -1.99 19.83 23.85
CA GLN A 304 -1.65 21.03 24.62
C GLN A 304 -2.64 21.26 25.78
N GLU A 305 -3.93 21.05 25.55
CA GLU A 305 -4.94 21.14 26.61
C GLU A 305 -4.69 20.08 27.69
N LEU A 306 -4.46 18.83 27.28
CA LEU A 306 -4.13 17.74 28.20
C LEU A 306 -2.86 18.05 29.01
N GLN A 307 -1.81 18.54 28.37
CA GLN A 307 -0.56 18.88 29.05
C GLN A 307 -0.80 19.93 30.15
N LYS A 308 -1.61 20.97 29.89
CA LYS A 308 -1.98 21.99 30.89
C LYS A 308 -2.76 21.39 32.06
N LYS A 309 -3.73 20.51 31.79
CA LYS A 309 -4.51 19.78 32.83
C LYS A 309 -3.58 18.96 33.72
N LEU A 310 -2.66 18.20 33.12
CA LEU A 310 -1.70 17.38 33.87
C LEU A 310 -0.74 18.22 34.72
N GLN A 311 -0.22 19.34 34.20
CA GLN A 311 0.65 20.23 34.99
C GLN A 311 -0.07 20.82 36.20
N THR A 312 -1.34 21.21 36.02
CA THR A 312 -2.19 21.68 37.12
C THR A 312 -2.38 20.58 38.17
N ARG A 313 -2.62 19.34 37.73
CA ARG A 313 -2.79 18.18 38.61
C ARG A 313 -1.51 17.82 39.37
N ILE A 314 -0.35 17.85 38.71
CA ILE A 314 0.95 17.63 39.34
C ILE A 314 1.20 18.69 40.43
N SER A 315 0.93 19.95 40.12
CA SER A 315 1.09 21.06 41.06
C SER A 315 0.17 20.88 42.29
N ALA A 316 -1.10 20.57 42.07
CA ALA A 316 -2.07 20.33 43.15
C ALA A 316 -1.74 19.09 43.99
N ALA A 317 -1.18 18.04 43.38
CA ALA A 317 -0.79 16.83 44.11
C ALA A 317 0.48 17.04 44.94
N SER A 318 1.39 17.90 44.48
CA SER A 318 2.66 18.17 45.15
C SER A 318 2.51 19.02 46.41
N THR A 319 1.43 19.78 46.54
CA THR A 319 1.11 20.58 47.72
C THR A 319 0.41 19.79 48.83
N LEU A 320 -0.03 18.55 48.55
CA LEU A 320 -0.69 17.71 49.53
C LEU A 320 0.30 17.13 50.55
N PRO A 321 0.02 17.24 51.87
CA PRO A 321 0.83 16.58 52.89
C PRO A 321 0.91 15.07 52.65
N ARG A 322 2.11 14.48 52.75
CA ARG A 322 2.28 13.03 52.63
C ARG A 322 1.47 12.33 53.72
N ARG A 323 0.60 11.41 53.33
CA ARG A 323 -0.10 10.53 54.29
C ARG A 323 0.94 9.65 54.99
N GLU A 324 0.98 9.75 56.30
CA GLU A 324 1.75 8.83 57.14
C GLU A 324 1.07 7.45 57.12
N TYR A 325 1.83 6.42 56.74
CA TYR A 325 1.34 5.05 56.76
C TYR A 325 1.16 4.59 58.21
N LYS A 326 -0.09 4.42 58.65
CA LYS A 326 -0.42 3.79 59.93
C LYS A 326 -0.85 2.34 59.68
N PRO A 327 0.01 1.34 59.95
CA PRO A 327 -0.36 -0.05 59.78
C PRO A 327 -1.56 -0.36 60.67
N ARG A 328 -2.63 -0.89 60.08
CA ARG A 328 -3.79 -1.33 60.87
C ARG A 328 -3.39 -2.56 61.67
N PRO A 329 -3.58 -2.57 63.01
CA PRO A 329 -3.36 -3.77 63.80
C PRO A 329 -4.25 -4.90 63.28
N LEU A 330 -3.67 -6.08 63.03
CA LEU A 330 -4.44 -7.29 62.76
C LEU A 330 -5.35 -7.56 63.96
N LYS A 331 -6.66 -7.44 63.79
CA LYS A 331 -7.62 -7.97 64.76
C LYS A 331 -7.56 -9.50 64.68
N ARG A 332 -6.69 -10.12 65.47
CA ARG A 332 -6.82 -11.55 65.80
C ARG A 332 -8.06 -11.69 66.67
N SER A 333 -9.07 -12.42 66.19
CA SER A 333 -10.18 -12.86 67.04
C SER A 333 -9.62 -13.78 68.13
N PRO A 334 -10.11 -13.73 69.38
CA PRO A 334 -9.64 -14.61 70.45
C PRO A 334 -9.96 -16.11 70.24
N SER A 335 -10.57 -16.50 69.12
CA SER A 335 -11.15 -17.83 68.94
C SER A 335 -10.21 -18.87 68.32
N GLU A 336 -8.94 -18.55 68.04
CA GLU A 336 -7.96 -19.49 67.46
C GLU A 336 -6.74 -19.78 68.38
N LEU A 337 -6.85 -19.49 69.68
CA LEU A 337 -5.84 -19.88 70.67
C LEU A 337 -6.37 -21.01 71.56
N ASN A 338 -6.58 -22.18 70.97
CA ASN A 338 -6.58 -23.43 71.72
C ASN A 338 -5.91 -24.51 70.88
N GLY A 339 -4.61 -24.73 71.14
CA GLY A 339 -3.85 -25.82 70.57
C GLY A 339 -2.50 -25.38 70.00
N MET A 340 -1.51 -25.19 70.88
CA MET A 340 -0.24 -25.94 70.85
C MET A 340 0.75 -25.29 71.83
N SER A 341 1.21 -26.11 72.75
CA SER A 341 2.19 -25.79 73.79
C SER A 341 3.48 -25.18 73.25
N ALA A 342 4.08 -24.34 74.08
CA ALA A 342 5.40 -23.78 73.89
C ALA A 342 6.46 -24.86 73.61
N THR A 343 7.32 -24.61 72.61
CA THR A 343 8.72 -25.04 72.70
C THR A 343 9.59 -23.96 72.06
N SER A 344 10.50 -23.45 72.87
CA SER A 344 11.52 -22.47 72.58
C SER A 344 12.58 -23.00 71.61
N VAL A 345 12.95 -22.22 70.59
CA VAL A 345 14.36 -22.13 70.15
C VAL A 345 14.62 -20.68 69.73
N ALA A 346 15.43 -19.99 70.54
CA ALA A 346 16.05 -18.74 70.17
C ALA A 346 17.15 -18.99 69.13
N LYS A 347 17.23 -18.14 68.11
CA LYS A 347 18.52 -17.72 67.53
C LYS A 347 18.41 -16.30 67.00
N SER A 348 19.08 -15.41 67.72
CA SER A 348 19.54 -14.09 67.29
C SER A 348 20.37 -14.18 66.02
N THR A 349 20.30 -13.18 65.13
CA THR A 349 21.48 -12.37 64.76
C THR A 349 21.01 -11.02 64.23
N ALA A 350 21.69 -9.98 64.70
CA ALA A 350 21.44 -8.57 64.48
C ALA A 350 22.21 -8.02 63.26
N TYR A 351 22.09 -6.70 63.06
CA TYR A 351 22.86 -5.79 62.21
C TYR A 351 22.43 -5.71 60.74
N SER A 352 22.40 -4.56 60.05
CA SER A 352 22.38 -3.15 60.44
C SER A 352 22.15 -2.31 59.17
N ARG A 353 21.40 -1.22 59.35
CA ARG A 353 21.49 0.10 58.70
C ARG A 353 22.76 0.36 57.86
N LEU A 354 22.58 0.85 56.63
CA LEU A 354 23.53 1.71 55.91
C LEU A 354 22.76 2.75 55.07
N GLU A 355 22.63 3.96 55.61
CA GLU A 355 22.92 5.22 54.87
C GLU A 355 24.44 5.47 55.07
N ALA A 356 25.21 6.21 54.27
CA ALA A 356 24.92 7.29 53.34
C ALA A 356 26.06 7.44 52.30
N ALA A 357 25.77 8.22 51.26
CA ALA A 357 26.59 9.19 50.52
C ALA A 357 28.12 9.07 50.45
N ASP A 358 28.64 9.17 49.22
CA ASP A 358 29.45 10.32 48.81
C ASP A 358 28.93 10.84 47.46
#